data_AF-A0A7C8YJC6-F1
#
_entry.id   AF-A0A7C8YJC6-F1
#
_cell.length_a   1.000
_cell.length_b   1.000
_cell.length_c   1.000
_cell.angle_alpha   90.00
_cell.angle_beta   90.00
_cell.angle_gamma   90.00
#
_symmetry.space_group_name_H-M   'P 1'
#
loop_
_entity.id
_entity.type
_entity.pdbx_description
1 polymer ?
#
loop_
_entity_poly.entity_id
_entity_poly.type
_entity_poly.pdbx_seq_one_letter_code
_entity_poly.pdbx_strand_id
1 'polypeptide(L)'
;RRKFCKKLPKTNAMGSSSGPRLSGMQKQVLSLYRGFLRAARSKSAEDRRRIESIVSEEFRRDSKEVDRKNFVYIEYLLRRGKKQLDQLKSPDIVSLSSIKCAETGVG
;
A
#
# COMPACT_ATOMS: atom_id res chain seq x y z
N ARG A 1 41.93 26.18 -33.32
CA ARG A 1 40.84 25.17 -33.38
C ARG A 1 40.10 25.18 -32.04
N ARG A 2 39.02 25.97 -31.92
CA ARG A 2 38.13 25.98 -30.74
C ARG A 2 37.16 24.80 -30.82
N LYS A 3 37.14 23.90 -29.86
CA LYS A 3 35.94 23.10 -29.48
C LYS A 3 36.02 22.81 -27.97
N PHE A 4 35.46 23.70 -27.16
CA PHE A 4 34.12 23.55 -26.55
C PHE A 4 34.12 22.56 -25.38
N CYS A 5 34.43 23.10 -24.21
CA CYS A 5 34.23 22.47 -22.91
C CYS A 5 32.73 22.20 -22.72
N LYS A 6 32.29 20.94 -22.82
CA LYS A 6 30.93 20.56 -22.43
C LYS A 6 30.91 20.35 -20.91
N LYS A 7 30.70 21.45 -20.20
CA LYS A 7 30.32 21.44 -18.79
C LYS A 7 28.96 20.75 -18.68
N LEU A 8 28.94 19.52 -18.17
CA LEU A 8 27.71 18.81 -17.87
C LEU A 8 26.89 19.64 -16.87
N PRO A 9 25.58 19.87 -17.10
CA PRO A 9 24.74 20.52 -16.12
C PRO A 9 24.63 19.63 -14.88
N LYS A 10 24.95 20.19 -13.71
CA LYS A 10 24.59 19.60 -12.42
C LYS A 10 23.07 19.43 -12.43
N THR A 11 22.59 18.19 -12.38
CA THR A 11 21.19 17.89 -12.20
C THR A 11 20.73 18.58 -10.91
N ASN A 12 19.77 19.49 -11.04
CA ASN A 12 19.13 20.14 -9.92
C ASN A 12 18.61 19.05 -8.98
N ALA A 13 19.10 19.06 -7.73
CA ALA A 13 18.53 18.26 -6.67
C ALA A 13 17.03 18.58 -6.62
N MET A 14 16.19 17.59 -6.90
CA MET A 14 14.74 17.67 -6.72
C MET A 14 14.50 18.05 -5.27
N GLY A 15 14.14 19.33 -5.06
CA GLY A 15 13.76 19.83 -3.75
C GLY A 15 12.70 18.92 -3.17
N SER A 16 12.91 18.44 -1.95
CA SER A 16 11.89 17.73 -1.20
C SER A 16 10.73 18.70 -0.99
N SER A 17 9.72 18.67 -1.86
CA SER A 17 8.47 19.36 -1.61
C SER A 17 7.96 18.81 -0.27
N SER A 18 7.99 19.63 0.76
CA SER A 18 7.52 19.27 2.10
C SER A 18 6.01 19.14 2.05
N GLY A 19 5.53 18.02 1.53
CA GLY A 19 4.13 17.64 1.59
C GLY A 19 3.69 17.57 3.06
N PRO A 20 2.37 17.63 3.32
CA PRO A 20 1.83 17.59 4.68
C PRO A 20 2.46 16.45 5.49
N ARG A 21 2.93 16.78 6.70
CA ARG A 21 3.52 15.77 7.61
C ARG A 21 2.41 14.78 7.98
N LEU A 22 2.55 13.54 7.51
CA LEU A 22 1.60 12.48 7.84
C LEU A 22 1.74 12.07 9.30
N SER A 23 0.58 11.82 9.94
CA SER A 23 0.48 11.18 11.25
C SER A 23 1.14 9.79 11.25
N GLY A 24 1.57 9.31 12.42
CA GLY A 24 2.08 7.95 12.59
C GLY A 24 1.10 6.90 12.07
N MET A 25 -0.18 7.05 12.38
CA MET A 25 -1.26 6.17 11.92
C MET A 25 -1.36 6.16 10.38
N GLN A 26 -1.33 7.33 9.76
CA GLN A 26 -1.39 7.46 8.30
C GLN A 26 -0.17 6.79 7.63
N LYS A 27 1.02 6.94 8.23
CA LYS A 27 2.23 6.24 7.76
C LYS A 27 2.10 4.72 7.88
N GLN A 28 1.51 4.21 8.95
CA GLN A 28 1.25 2.78 9.11
C GLN A 28 0.29 2.25 8.05
N VAL A 29 -0.82 2.96 7.79
CA VAL A 29 -1.79 2.61 6.73
C VAL A 29 -1.12 2.56 5.36
N LEU A 30 -0.33 3.58 5.02
CA LEU A 30 0.41 3.61 3.73
C LEU A 30 1.48 2.52 3.65
N SER A 31 2.18 2.24 4.75
CA SER A 31 3.19 1.18 4.80
C SER A 31 2.56 -0.19 4.56
N LEU A 32 1.37 -0.43 5.13
CA LEU A 32 0.61 -1.66 4.96
C LEU A 32 0.16 -1.82 3.50
N TYR A 33 -0.45 -0.79 2.91
CA TYR A 33 -0.85 -0.80 1.50
C TYR A 33 0.33 -1.12 0.57
N ARG A 34 1.46 -0.41 0.76
CA ARG A 34 2.69 -0.66 -0.01
C ARG A 34 3.29 -2.04 0.28
N GLY A 35 3.02 -2.61 1.45
CA GLY A 35 3.39 -3.97 1.80
C GLY A 35 2.69 -4.98 0.89
N PHE A 36 1.37 -4.86 0.71
CA PHE A 36 0.60 -5.71 -0.19
C PHE A 36 1.07 -5.59 -1.64
N LEU A 37 1.25 -4.37 -2.16
CA LEU A 37 1.75 -4.17 -3.53
C LEU A 37 3.14 -4.77 -3.74
N ARG A 38 4.00 -4.76 -2.72
CA ARG A 38 5.32 -5.40 -2.80
C ARG A 38 5.21 -6.91 -2.80
N ALA A 39 4.38 -7.49 -1.93
CA ALA A 39 4.15 -8.93 -1.90
C ALA A 39 3.53 -9.45 -3.20
N ALA A 40 2.63 -8.69 -3.81
CA ALA A 40 2.00 -9.01 -5.09
C ALA A 40 3.02 -9.15 -6.24
N ARG A 41 4.13 -8.41 -6.21
CA ARG A 41 5.19 -8.48 -7.23
C ARG A 41 5.91 -9.82 -7.25
N SER A 42 5.88 -10.57 -6.16
CA SER A 42 6.48 -11.90 -6.06
C SER A 42 5.54 -13.01 -6.55
N LYS A 43 4.33 -12.68 -6.99
CA LYS A 43 3.32 -13.63 -7.50
C LYS A 43 3.24 -13.59 -9.03
N SER A 44 2.46 -14.49 -9.62
CA SER A 44 2.22 -14.52 -11.08
C SER A 44 1.62 -13.20 -11.58
N ALA A 45 1.74 -12.89 -12.87
CA ALA A 45 1.21 -11.64 -13.43
C ALA A 45 -0.33 -11.53 -13.28
N GLU A 46 -1.04 -12.65 -13.34
CA GLU A 46 -2.49 -12.69 -13.11
C GLU A 46 -2.82 -12.43 -11.65
N ASP A 47 -2.20 -13.18 -10.73
CA ASP A 47 -2.45 -13.04 -9.30
C ASP A 47 -2.06 -11.66 -8.81
N ARG A 48 -0.94 -11.10 -9.30
CA ARG A 48 -0.54 -9.73 -9.01
C ARG A 48 -1.66 -8.74 -9.33
N ARG A 49 -2.24 -8.80 -10.54
CA ARG A 49 -3.33 -7.89 -10.94
C ARG A 49 -4.57 -8.08 -10.06
N ARG A 50 -4.94 -9.33 -9.78
CA ARG A 50 -6.06 -9.66 -8.89
C ARG A 50 -5.83 -9.09 -7.48
N ILE A 51 -4.62 -9.24 -6.94
CA ILE A 51 -4.22 -8.70 -5.64
C ILE A 51 -4.26 -7.19 -5.61
N GLU A 52 -3.66 -6.54 -6.60
CA GLU A 52 -3.64 -5.08 -6.68
C GLU A 52 -5.05 -4.49 -6.78
N SER A 53 -5.97 -5.12 -7.53
CA SER A 53 -7.37 -4.69 -7.63
C SER A 53 -8.08 -4.80 -6.29
N ILE A 54 -8.07 -5.98 -5.66
CA ILE A 54 -8.76 -6.24 -4.39
C ILE A 54 -8.27 -5.30 -3.30
N VAL A 55 -6.95 -5.18 -3.13
CA VAL A 55 -6.35 -4.33 -2.11
C VAL A 55 -6.67 -2.86 -2.37
N SER A 56 -6.65 -2.40 -3.62
CA SER A 56 -6.95 -1.01 -3.95
C SER A 56 -8.43 -0.67 -3.74
N GLU A 57 -9.33 -1.59 -4.08
CA GLU A 57 -10.78 -1.45 -3.84
C GLU A 57 -11.09 -1.40 -2.35
N GLU A 58 -10.50 -2.30 -1.56
CA GLU A 58 -10.71 -2.37 -0.11
C GLU A 58 -10.22 -1.11 0.60
N PHE A 59 -8.96 -0.68 0.35
CA PHE A 59 -8.44 0.54 0.95
C PHE A 59 -9.25 1.78 0.51
N ARG A 60 -9.75 1.80 -0.73
CA ARG A 60 -10.61 2.89 -1.22
C ARG A 60 -11.96 2.89 -0.52
N ARG A 61 -12.58 1.73 -0.31
CA ARG A 61 -13.84 1.58 0.43
C ARG A 61 -13.68 2.04 1.87
N ASP A 62 -12.70 1.49 2.58
CA ASP A 62 -12.44 1.82 3.99
C ASP A 62 -12.13 3.32 4.16
N SER A 63 -11.42 3.95 3.22
CA SER A 63 -11.15 5.40 3.27
C SER A 63 -12.40 6.28 3.19
N LYS A 64 -13.51 5.75 2.68
CA LYS A 64 -14.80 6.45 2.58
C LYS A 64 -15.73 6.12 3.75
N GLU A 65 -15.73 4.87 4.19
CA GLU A 65 -16.67 4.36 5.20
C GLU A 65 -16.17 4.55 6.63
N VAL A 66 -14.84 4.57 6.85
CA VAL A 66 -14.26 4.69 8.19
C VAL A 66 -14.03 6.14 8.56
N ASP A 67 -14.63 6.55 9.69
CA ASP A 67 -14.31 7.85 10.28
C ASP A 67 -12.83 7.92 10.66
N ARG A 68 -12.17 9.00 10.21
CA ARG A 68 -10.77 9.31 10.49
C ARG A 68 -10.46 9.44 11.99
N LYS A 69 -11.46 9.70 12.82
CA LYS A 69 -11.34 9.78 14.28
C LYS A 69 -11.53 8.44 14.99
N ASN A 70 -11.96 7.39 14.29
CA ASN A 70 -12.13 6.07 14.88
C ASN A 70 -10.78 5.32 14.92
N PHE A 71 -9.89 5.78 15.79
CA PHE A 71 -8.54 5.23 15.90
C PHE A 71 -8.54 3.73 16.25
N VAL A 72 -9.46 3.30 17.13
CA VAL A 72 -9.59 1.89 17.55
C VAL A 72 -9.91 0.99 16.36
N TYR A 73 -10.84 1.41 15.50
CA TYR A 73 -11.21 0.63 14.32
C TYR A 73 -10.09 0.63 13.27
N ILE A 74 -9.42 1.77 13.06
CA ILE A 74 -8.27 1.85 12.15
C ILE A 74 -7.14 0.93 12.62
N GLU A 75 -6.86 0.88 13.93
CA GLU A 75 -5.88 -0.05 14.50
C GLU A 75 -6.28 -1.51 14.33
N TYR A 76 -7.56 -1.83 14.49
CA TYR A 76 -8.07 -3.16 14.20
C TYR A 76 -7.81 -3.55 12.73
N LEU A 77 -8.15 -2.67 11.77
CA LEU A 77 -7.90 -2.91 10.35
C LEU A 77 -6.40 -3.06 10.05
N LEU A 78 -5.54 -2.25 10.68
CA LEU A 78 -4.09 -2.38 10.52
C LEU A 78 -3.56 -3.74 11.01
N ARG A 79 -4.00 -4.20 12.18
CA ARG A 79 -3.60 -5.51 12.71
C ARG A 79 -4.09 -6.65 11.82
N ARG A 80 -5.35 -6.59 11.38
CA ARG A 80 -5.96 -7.56 10.47
C ARG A 80 -5.21 -7.62 9.14
N GLY A 81 -5.01 -6.48 8.50
CA GLY A 81 -4.31 -6.39 7.22
C GLY A 81 -2.85 -6.82 7.32
N LYS A 82 -2.17 -6.58 8.45
CA LYS A 82 -0.80 -7.10 8.66
C LYS A 82 -0.77 -8.63 8.67
N LYS A 83 -1.72 -9.28 9.36
CA LYS A 83 -1.84 -10.75 9.36
C LYS A 83 -2.07 -11.30 7.95
N GLN A 84 -2.91 -10.62 7.16
CA GLN A 84 -3.16 -10.97 5.76
C GLN A 84 -1.94 -10.78 4.87
N LEU A 85 -1.21 -9.69 5.06
CA LEU A 85 0.04 -9.45 4.34
C LEU A 85 1.07 -10.54 4.66
N ASP A 86 1.18 -10.96 5.91
CA ASP A 86 2.11 -12.02 6.29
C ASP A 86 1.71 -13.38 5.71
N GLN A 87 0.41 -13.67 5.63
CA GLN A 87 -0.10 -14.83 4.89
C GLN A 87 0.22 -14.76 3.39
N LEU A 88 0.05 -13.60 2.76
CA LEU A 88 0.31 -13.42 1.33
C LEU A 88 1.80 -13.62 0.98
N LYS A 89 2.71 -13.28 1.90
CA LYS A 89 4.15 -13.50 1.72
C LYS A 89 4.53 -14.99 1.77
N SER A 90 3.73 -15.83 2.42
CA SER A 90 3.98 -17.26 2.44
C SER A 90 3.84 -17.85 1.03
N PRO A 91 4.71 -18.79 0.64
CA PRO A 91 4.73 -19.37 -0.70
C PRO A 91 3.46 -20.19 -1.00
N ASP A 92 2.87 -20.82 0.01
CA ASP A 92 1.77 -21.78 -0.15
C ASP A 92 0.40 -21.12 -0.37
N ILE A 93 0.29 -19.81 -0.14
CA ILE A 93 -0.97 -19.08 -0.30
C ILE A 93 -0.93 -18.37 -1.65
N VAL A 94 -1.54 -19.01 -2.64
CA VAL A 94 -1.63 -18.54 -4.04
C VAL A 94 -2.86 -17.64 -4.26
N SER A 95 -3.86 -17.69 -3.38
CA SER A 95 -5.15 -17.06 -3.64
C SER A 95 -5.65 -16.19 -2.50
N LEU A 96 -6.01 -14.94 -2.83
CA LEU A 96 -6.75 -14.05 -1.94
C LEU A 96 -8.18 -14.52 -1.64
N SER A 97 -8.64 -15.64 -2.20
CA SER A 97 -9.97 -16.19 -1.92
C SER A 97 -10.20 -16.53 -0.44
N SER A 98 -9.13 -16.80 0.32
CA SER A 98 -9.23 -16.98 1.78
C SER A 98 -9.27 -15.65 2.56
N ILE A 99 -9.03 -14.52 1.89
CA ILE A 99 -9.20 -13.19 2.47
C ILE A 99 -10.67 -12.79 2.31
N LYS A 100 -11.55 -13.50 3.01
CA LYS A 100 -12.89 -12.98 3.27
C LYS A 100 -12.73 -11.76 4.19
N CYS A 101 -12.77 -10.59 3.55
CA CYS A 101 -12.72 -9.29 4.16
C CYS A 101 -14.09 -8.63 4.29
N ALA A 102 -15.15 -9.39 4.55
CA ALA A 102 -16.45 -8.87 4.96
C ALA A 102 -17.40 -10.02 5.28
N GLU A 103 -17.40 -10.47 6.54
CA GLU A 103 -18.61 -10.99 7.17
C GLU A 103 -18.76 -10.21 8.48
N THR A 104 -19.02 -8.91 8.36
CA THR A 104 -19.82 -8.23 9.39
C THR A 104 -21.22 -8.22 8.83
N GLY A 105 -21.97 -9.26 9.16
CA GLY A 105 -23.42 -9.21 9.11
C GLY A 105 -23.85 -8.02 9.96
N VAL A 106 -24.39 -7.02 9.30
CA VAL A 106 -25.33 -6.10 9.92
C VAL A 106 -26.68 -6.81 9.87
N GLY A 107 -27.01 -7.47 10.99
CA GLY A 107 -28.36 -7.86 11.37
C GLY A 107 -28.64 -7.20 12.71
#